data_AF-A0A1A8H7J8-F1
#
_entry.id   AF-A0A1A8H7J8-F1
#
_cell.length_a   1.000
_cell.length_b   1.000
_cell.length_c   1.000
_cell.angle_alpha   90.00
_cell.angle_beta   90.00
_cell.angle_gamma   90.00
#
_symmetry.space_group_name_H-M   'P 1'
#
loop_
_entity.id
_entity.type
_entity.pdbx_description
1 polymer ?
#
loop_
_entity_poly.entity_id
_entity_poly.type
_entity_poly.pdbx_seq_one_letter_code
_entity_poly.pdbx_strand_id
1 'polypeptide(L)'
;TWRPYRYFASNCTRTFPRIPAKSLHQINDVICEERYSDIEPSTNGEVIFKVLDPAIPVEDPYSLDIQELLRITNLRINFTKLNTLGDDLLDRRSDVLQKYYYAIYELVVRGSCFCYGHASECAPVPGVNTRESGMIHGRCVCKHNTEGLNCERCKPFHNDSPWRPAEVEEPHTCTECNCNGHSDRCH
;
A
#
# COMPACT_ATOMS: atom_id res chain seq x y z
N THR A 1 6.24 11.34 -4.89
CA THR A 1 7.19 11.57 -3.78
C THR A 1 7.32 10.27 -2.99
N TRP A 2 8.29 10.17 -2.08
CA TRP A 2 8.46 8.98 -1.22
C TRP A 2 8.04 9.32 0.22
N ARG A 3 7.33 8.40 0.87
CA ARG A 3 6.99 8.50 2.30
C ARG A 3 7.34 7.18 3.00
N PRO A 4 7.91 7.23 4.21
CA PRO A 4 8.23 6.03 4.97
C PRO A 4 6.96 5.43 5.59
N TYR A 5 6.78 4.12 5.45
CA TYR A 5 5.71 3.38 6.14
C TYR A 5 6.11 2.96 7.56
N ARG A 6 7.30 2.38 7.71
CA ARG A 6 7.81 1.85 8.98
C ARG A 6 9.33 1.78 8.97
N TYR A 7 9.92 1.89 10.15
CA TYR A 7 11.34 1.66 10.38
C TYR A 7 11.54 0.36 11.17
N PHE A 8 12.67 -0.30 10.94
CA PHE A 8 13.06 -1.52 11.65
C PHE A 8 14.51 -1.37 12.10
N ALA A 9 14.79 -1.63 13.37
CA ALA A 9 16.15 -1.63 13.91
C ALA A 9 16.22 -2.44 15.20
N SER A 10 17.34 -3.09 15.50
CA SER A 10 17.55 -3.78 16.80
C SER A 10 17.65 -2.83 17.99
N ASN A 11 17.92 -1.55 17.72
CA ASN A 11 17.83 -0.48 18.71
C ASN A 11 17.35 0.78 18.02
N CYS A 12 16.04 1.04 18.11
CA CYS A 12 15.36 2.13 17.43
C CYS A 12 15.81 3.49 17.96
N THR A 13 15.95 3.65 19.28
CA THR A 13 16.36 4.93 19.88
C THR A 13 17.77 5.34 19.46
N ARG A 14 18.66 4.38 19.21
CA ARG A 14 20.02 4.65 18.71
C ARG A 14 20.07 4.86 17.20
N THR A 15 19.36 4.05 16.42
CA THR A 15 19.46 4.04 14.95
C THR A 15 18.61 5.13 14.31
N PHE A 16 17.40 5.32 14.85
CA PHE A 16 16.42 6.29 14.38
C PHE A 16 15.94 7.16 15.56
N PRO A 17 16.80 8.00 16.17
CA PRO A 17 16.51 8.71 17.42
C PRO A 17 15.33 9.69 17.33
N ARG A 18 14.94 10.09 16.11
CA ARG A 18 13.80 10.99 15.85
C ARG A 18 12.49 10.25 15.60
N ILE A 19 12.52 8.93 15.48
CA ILE A 19 11.36 8.11 15.18
C ILE A 19 10.89 7.45 16.48
N PRO A 20 9.61 7.55 16.84
CA PRO A 20 9.08 6.90 18.03
C PRO A 20 9.28 5.38 17.97
N ALA A 21 9.82 4.81 19.06
CA ALA A 21 9.94 3.37 19.28
C ALA A 21 8.75 2.79 20.08
N LYS A 22 7.64 3.54 20.15
CA LYS A 22 6.44 3.18 20.91
C LYS A 22 5.42 2.50 20.00
N SER A 23 4.43 1.86 20.60
CA SER A 23 3.28 1.30 19.88
C SER A 23 2.53 2.37 19.08
N LEU A 24 1.90 1.94 18.00
CA LEU A 24 1.01 2.79 17.20
C LEU A 24 -0.16 3.27 18.06
N HIS A 25 -0.43 4.58 18.04
CA HIS A 25 -1.61 5.18 18.65
C HIS A 25 -2.63 5.57 17.60
N GLN A 26 -2.14 6.06 16.45
CA GLN A 26 -2.93 6.41 15.28
C GLN A 26 -2.51 5.54 14.08
N ILE A 27 -3.43 5.40 13.12
CA ILE A 27 -3.21 4.53 11.96
C ILE A 27 -2.09 5.02 11.02
N ASN A 28 -1.83 6.33 11.03
CA ASN A 28 -0.82 6.98 10.20
C ASN A 28 0.51 7.22 10.94
N ASP A 29 0.65 6.70 12.17
CA ASP A 29 1.89 6.82 12.93
C ASP A 29 3.04 6.08 12.23
N VAL A 30 4.14 6.80 12.00
CA VAL A 30 5.38 6.21 11.50
C VAL A 30 6.29 5.91 12.67
N ILE A 31 6.38 4.62 13.03
CA ILE A 31 7.18 4.14 14.16
C ILE A 31 8.38 3.32 13.71
N CYS A 32 9.25 3.03 14.68
CA CYS A 32 10.32 2.05 14.56
C CYS A 32 10.02 0.81 15.40
N GLU A 33 10.08 -0.37 14.78
CA GLU A 33 9.79 -1.67 15.40
C GLU A 33 11.06 -2.51 15.53
N GLU A 34 11.31 -3.04 16.73
CA GLU A 34 12.53 -3.80 17.02
C GLU A 34 12.37 -5.31 16.78
N ARG A 35 11.12 -5.82 16.83
CA ARG A 35 10.76 -7.25 16.82
C ARG A 35 11.37 -8.08 15.68
N TYR A 36 11.54 -7.50 14.49
CA TYR A 36 12.01 -8.21 13.30
C TYR A 36 13.47 -7.92 12.95
N SER A 37 14.23 -7.29 13.87
CA SER A 37 15.61 -6.86 13.62
C SER A 37 16.65 -7.63 14.43
N ASP A 38 16.23 -8.67 15.16
CA ASP A 38 17.13 -9.56 15.89
C ASP A 38 18.03 -10.34 14.92
N ILE A 39 19.17 -10.79 15.44
CA ILE A 39 20.14 -11.58 14.66
C ILE A 39 19.68 -13.02 14.46
N GLU A 40 18.73 -13.48 15.28
CA GLU A 40 18.08 -14.77 15.15
C GLU A 40 16.69 -14.61 14.53
N PRO A 41 16.25 -15.53 13.65
CA PRO A 41 16.97 -16.72 13.18
C PRO A 41 18.03 -16.40 12.12
N SER A 42 19.10 -17.20 12.04
CA SER A 42 20.20 -16.98 11.08
C SER A 42 19.83 -17.21 9.61
N THR A 43 18.70 -17.89 9.34
CA THR A 43 18.17 -18.09 7.99
C THR A 43 16.64 -18.22 8.06
N ASN A 44 15.96 -18.00 6.94
CA ASN A 44 14.49 -18.00 6.86
C ASN A 44 13.82 -17.05 7.87
N GLY A 45 14.51 -15.99 8.27
CA GLY A 45 13.90 -14.91 9.06
C GLY A 45 12.86 -14.15 8.25
N GLU A 46 11.81 -13.71 8.92
CA GLU A 46 10.69 -13.00 8.29
C GLU A 46 10.57 -11.58 8.83
N VAL A 47 10.22 -10.66 7.94
CA VAL A 47 9.84 -9.28 8.31
C VAL A 47 8.43 -9.05 7.78
N ILE A 48 7.48 -8.83 8.68
CA ILE A 48 6.07 -8.65 8.33
C ILE A 48 5.65 -7.21 8.62
N PHE A 49 5.14 -6.54 7.59
CA PHE A 49 4.53 -5.23 7.71
C PHE A 49 3.07 -5.29 7.26
N LYS A 50 2.17 -4.78 8.10
CA LYS A 50 0.75 -4.58 7.79
C LYS A 50 0.47 -3.09 7.75
N VAL A 51 -0.04 -2.60 6.62
CA VAL A 51 -0.36 -1.17 6.42
C VAL A 51 -1.40 -0.71 7.44
N LEU A 52 -2.44 -1.52 7.65
CA LEU A 52 -3.43 -1.31 8.69
C LEU A 52 -3.13 -2.27 9.84
N ASP A 53 -2.81 -1.72 11.01
CA ASP A 53 -2.61 -2.53 12.20
C ASP A 53 -3.95 -3.08 12.70
N PRO A 54 -4.12 -4.40 12.86
CA PRO A 54 -5.39 -4.99 13.28
C PRO A 54 -5.83 -4.56 14.70
N ALA A 55 -4.93 -4.00 15.51
CA ALA A 55 -5.28 -3.46 16.83
C ALA A 55 -5.97 -2.09 16.76
N ILE A 56 -5.91 -1.39 15.63
CA ILE A 56 -6.52 -0.07 15.45
C ILE A 56 -7.78 -0.22 14.59
N PRO A 57 -8.98 0.04 15.14
CA PRO A 57 -10.22 -0.06 14.39
C PRO A 57 -10.27 1.00 13.29
N VAL A 58 -10.74 0.62 12.11
CA VAL A 58 -11.00 1.52 10.98
C VAL A 58 -12.51 1.75 10.91
N GLU A 59 -12.94 2.96 11.26
CA GLU A 59 -14.36 3.35 11.20
C GLU A 59 -14.79 3.59 9.75
N ASP A 60 -14.02 4.40 9.01
CA ASP A 60 -14.28 4.72 7.60
C ASP A 60 -13.09 4.30 6.71
N PRO A 61 -13.24 3.21 5.92
CA PRO A 61 -12.20 2.74 5.00
C PRO A 61 -11.97 3.69 3.82
N TYR A 62 -12.90 4.61 3.57
CA TYR A 62 -12.81 5.62 2.53
C TYR A 62 -12.31 6.98 3.02
N SER A 63 -11.95 7.10 4.30
CA SER A 63 -11.31 8.32 4.80
C SER A 63 -9.99 8.59 4.07
N LEU A 64 -9.63 9.87 3.97
CA LEU A 64 -8.44 10.30 3.22
C LEU A 64 -7.15 9.65 3.77
N ASP A 65 -7.04 9.51 5.08
CA ASP A 65 -5.87 8.91 5.74
C ASP A 65 -5.70 7.43 5.38
N ILE A 66 -6.79 6.66 5.42
CA ILE A 66 -6.76 5.23 5.07
C ILE A 66 -6.46 5.05 3.58
N GLN A 67 -7.11 5.84 2.73
CA GLN A 67 -6.85 5.80 1.30
C GLN A 67 -5.40 6.18 0.97
N GLU A 68 -4.82 7.16 1.66
CA GLU A 68 -3.42 7.55 1.45
C GLU A 68 -2.44 6.46 1.89
N LEU A 69 -2.75 5.72 2.96
CA LEU A 69 -1.94 4.59 3.42
C LEU A 69 -2.01 3.38 2.49
N LEU A 70 -3.22 3.02 2.02
CA LEU A 70 -3.43 1.83 1.18
C LEU A 70 -2.96 2.02 -0.27
N ARG A 71 -2.94 3.27 -0.77
CA ARG A 71 -2.50 3.56 -2.14
C ARG A 71 -1.00 3.49 -2.27
N ILE A 72 -0.53 2.61 -3.16
CA ILE A 72 0.87 2.50 -3.51
C ILE A 72 1.04 2.39 -5.02
N THR A 73 2.06 3.07 -5.53
CA THR A 73 2.50 2.95 -6.94
C THR A 73 3.90 2.34 -7.04
N ASN A 74 4.72 2.58 -6.03
CA ASN A 74 6.11 2.12 -5.97
C ASN A 74 6.41 1.69 -4.53
N LEU A 75 6.99 0.50 -4.35
CA LEU A 75 7.49 0.02 -3.07
C LEU A 75 9.01 0.08 -3.07
N ARG A 76 9.59 0.54 -1.96
CA ARG A 76 11.04 0.57 -1.77
C ARG A 76 11.37 0.04 -0.38
N ILE A 77 12.30 -0.92 -0.35
CA ILE A 77 12.90 -1.42 0.89
C ILE A 77 14.31 -0.85 0.93
N ASN A 78 14.66 -0.18 2.04
CA ASN A 78 15.97 0.43 2.22
C ASN A 78 16.71 -0.25 3.36
N PHE A 79 17.72 -1.06 3.03
CA PHE A 79 18.60 -1.69 4.00
C PHE A 79 19.74 -0.73 4.39
N THR A 80 19.83 -0.40 5.67
CA THR A 80 20.75 0.66 6.14
C THR A 80 21.88 0.14 7.02
N LYS A 81 21.72 -1.04 7.64
CA LYS A 81 22.71 -1.64 8.54
C LYS A 81 22.66 -3.16 8.48
N LEU A 82 23.83 -3.81 8.48
CA LEU A 82 23.96 -5.27 8.58
C LEU A 82 24.00 -5.66 10.05
N ASN A 83 23.42 -6.82 10.38
CA ASN A 83 23.65 -7.45 11.67
C ASN A 83 25.04 -8.13 11.64
N THR A 84 25.93 -7.73 12.54
CA THR A 84 27.26 -8.32 12.69
C THR A 84 27.43 -8.89 14.10
N LEU A 85 28.36 -9.84 14.27
CA LEU A 85 28.70 -10.42 15.58
C LEU A 85 29.83 -9.64 16.29
N GLY A 86 30.24 -8.49 15.74
CA GLY A 86 31.30 -7.64 16.27
C GLY A 86 32.73 -8.08 15.91
N ASP A 87 32.90 -9.20 15.22
CA ASP A 87 34.18 -9.66 14.65
C ASP A 87 34.69 -8.71 13.54
N ASP A 88 33.79 -8.05 12.82
CA ASP A 88 34.08 -7.03 11.82
C ASP A 88 34.81 -5.80 12.40
N LEU A 89 34.64 -5.53 13.69
CA LEU A 89 35.32 -4.44 14.39
C LEU A 89 36.78 -4.77 14.72
N LEU A 90 37.10 -6.07 14.84
CA LEU A 90 38.42 -6.56 15.25
C LEU A 90 39.25 -7.06 14.06
N ASP A 91 38.61 -7.58 13.02
CA ASP A 91 39.26 -8.17 11.84
C ASP A 91 38.61 -7.68 10.54
N ARG A 92 39.33 -6.81 9.82
CA ARG A 92 38.87 -6.17 8.57
C ARG A 92 39.34 -6.88 7.30
N ARG A 93 39.85 -8.11 7.41
CA ARG A 93 40.23 -8.87 6.22
C ARG A 93 39.00 -9.15 5.34
N SER A 94 39.21 -9.23 4.03
CA SER A 94 38.13 -9.35 3.05
C SER A 94 37.29 -10.61 3.24
N ASP A 95 37.90 -11.70 3.69
CA ASP A 95 37.25 -12.97 4.01
C ASP A 95 36.27 -12.89 5.19
N VAL A 96 36.47 -11.94 6.13
CA VAL A 96 35.53 -11.68 7.22
C VAL A 96 34.36 -10.82 6.73
N LEU A 97 34.65 -9.74 6.01
CA LEU A 97 33.63 -8.80 5.54
C LEU A 97 32.66 -9.42 4.52
N GLN A 98 33.13 -10.37 3.70
CA GLN A 98 32.30 -11.07 2.71
C GLN A 98 31.20 -11.97 3.33
N LYS A 99 31.24 -12.22 4.63
CA LYS A 99 30.22 -13.01 5.35
C LYS A 99 28.94 -12.21 5.60
N TYR A 100 29.00 -10.89 5.56
CA TYR A 100 27.90 -10.00 5.91
C TYR A 100 27.27 -9.41 4.65
N TYR A 101 26.05 -9.84 4.33
CA TYR A 101 25.30 -9.41 3.16
C TYR A 101 23.81 -9.45 3.42
N TYR A 102 23.05 -8.76 2.57
CA TYR A 102 21.59 -8.90 2.52
C TYR A 102 21.21 -9.95 1.49
N ALA A 103 20.30 -10.84 1.87
CA ALA A 103 19.69 -11.80 0.97
C ALA A 103 18.20 -11.91 1.29
N ILE A 104 17.37 -12.02 0.25
CA ILE A 104 15.92 -12.19 0.36
C ILE A 104 15.56 -13.41 -0.48
N TYR A 105 14.97 -14.43 0.15
CA TYR A 105 14.48 -15.61 -0.56
C TYR A 105 13.19 -15.31 -1.34
N GLU A 106 12.25 -14.61 -0.70
CA GLU A 106 10.96 -14.30 -1.27
C GLU A 106 10.48 -12.92 -0.80
N LEU A 107 9.84 -12.17 -1.71
CA LEU A 107 9.14 -10.93 -1.40
C LEU A 107 7.69 -11.05 -1.88
N VAL A 108 6.76 -11.16 -0.93
CA VAL A 108 5.32 -11.21 -1.22
C VAL A 108 4.67 -9.88 -0.84
N VAL A 109 4.10 -9.20 -1.83
CA VAL A 109 3.28 -8.00 -1.62
C VAL A 109 1.82 -8.35 -1.84
N ARG A 110 1.03 -8.36 -0.77
CA ARG A 110 -0.41 -8.62 -0.84
C ARG A 110 -1.16 -7.31 -1.05
N GLY A 111 -2.06 -7.30 -2.02
CA GLY A 111 -2.91 -6.15 -2.33
C GLY A 111 -4.02 -6.52 -3.30
N SER A 112 -4.75 -5.50 -3.74
CA SER A 112 -5.79 -5.62 -4.76
C SER A 112 -5.83 -4.34 -5.59
N CYS A 113 -6.53 -4.37 -6.72
CA CYS A 113 -6.98 -3.14 -7.35
C CYS A 113 -8.06 -2.47 -6.48
N PHE A 114 -8.09 -1.14 -6.48
CA PHE A 114 -9.01 -0.36 -5.67
C PHE A 114 -9.96 0.43 -6.56
N CYS A 115 -11.25 0.05 -6.54
CA CYS A 115 -12.26 0.55 -7.48
C CYS A 115 -13.44 1.26 -6.78
N TYR A 116 -13.26 1.64 -5.50
CA TYR A 116 -14.31 2.24 -4.65
C TYR A 116 -15.64 1.47 -4.65
N GLY A 117 -15.58 0.13 -4.75
CA GLY A 117 -16.76 -0.74 -4.83
C GLY A 117 -17.53 -0.69 -6.16
N HIS A 118 -17.11 0.10 -7.16
CA HIS A 118 -17.77 0.21 -8.46
C HIS A 118 -17.28 -0.78 -9.52
N ALA A 119 -16.44 -1.76 -9.17
CA ALA A 119 -16.03 -2.82 -10.09
C ALA A 119 -15.89 -4.14 -9.32
N SER A 120 -16.23 -5.23 -10.01
CA SER A 120 -16.04 -6.60 -9.49
C SER A 120 -14.78 -7.27 -10.01
N GLU A 121 -14.12 -6.66 -10.99
CA GLU A 121 -12.94 -7.21 -11.65
C GLU A 121 -12.06 -6.10 -12.20
N CYS A 122 -10.80 -6.45 -12.45
CA CYS A 122 -9.80 -5.55 -13.01
C CYS A 122 -9.17 -6.17 -14.26
N ALA A 123 -8.93 -5.32 -15.24
CA ALA A 123 -8.39 -5.66 -16.54
C ALA A 123 -6.98 -5.05 -16.71
N PRO A 124 -6.17 -5.58 -17.64
CA PRO A 124 -4.86 -5.02 -17.92
C PRO A 124 -4.91 -3.51 -18.21
N VAL A 125 -3.91 -2.80 -17.71
CA VAL A 125 -3.67 -1.39 -18.03
C VAL A 125 -3.18 -1.31 -19.49
N PRO A 126 -3.65 -0.36 -20.31
CA PRO A 126 -3.17 -0.20 -21.68
C PRO A 126 -1.64 -0.12 -21.75
N GLY A 127 -1.03 -0.87 -22.66
CA GLY A 127 0.43 -0.94 -22.82
C GLY A 127 1.12 -2.04 -21.99
N VAL A 128 0.40 -2.69 -21.06
CA VAL A 128 0.90 -3.83 -20.30
C VAL A 128 0.32 -5.11 -20.88
N ASN A 129 1.15 -5.88 -21.60
CA ASN A 129 0.73 -7.11 -22.29
C ASN A 129 1.08 -8.40 -21.53
N THR A 130 1.56 -8.30 -20.29
CA THR A 130 1.86 -9.46 -19.45
C THR A 130 0.57 -10.14 -19.00
N ARG A 131 0.46 -11.44 -19.28
CA ARG A 131 -0.68 -12.29 -18.89
C ARG A 131 -0.15 -13.48 -18.13
N GLU A 132 0.13 -13.27 -16.85
CA GLU A 132 0.48 -14.35 -15.93
C GLU A 132 -0.77 -14.77 -15.15
N SER A 133 -0.93 -16.08 -14.97
CA SER A 133 -2.02 -16.60 -14.14
C SER A 133 -1.81 -16.14 -12.69
N GLY A 134 -2.85 -15.60 -12.07
CA GLY A 134 -2.76 -15.03 -10.72
C GLY A 134 -2.25 -13.58 -10.65
N MET A 135 -1.97 -12.93 -11.79
CA MET A 135 -1.58 -11.52 -11.81
C MET A 135 -2.75 -10.61 -11.40
N ILE A 136 -2.50 -9.67 -10.49
CA ILE A 136 -3.45 -8.61 -10.14
C ILE A 136 -3.36 -7.51 -11.21
N HIS A 137 -4.47 -7.25 -11.91
CA HIS A 137 -4.55 -6.19 -12.90
C HIS A 137 -4.89 -4.83 -12.28
N GLY A 138 -4.43 -3.73 -12.90
CA GLY A 138 -4.48 -2.38 -12.30
C GLY A 138 -5.54 -1.42 -12.84
N ARG A 139 -6.40 -1.82 -13.79
CA ARG A 139 -7.49 -0.98 -14.31
C ARG A 139 -8.83 -1.57 -13.98
N CYS A 140 -9.68 -0.84 -13.29
CA CYS A 140 -11.02 -1.29 -12.92
C CYS A 140 -11.93 -1.43 -14.16
N VAL A 141 -12.79 -2.46 -14.16
CA VAL A 141 -13.90 -2.57 -15.11
C VAL A 141 -15.14 -1.94 -14.48
N CYS A 142 -15.26 -0.62 -14.65
CA CYS A 142 -16.23 0.19 -13.93
C CYS A 142 -17.69 -0.14 -14.28
N LYS A 143 -18.52 -0.16 -13.24
CA LYS A 143 -19.99 -0.29 -13.23
C LYS A 143 -20.60 0.97 -12.65
N HIS A 144 -21.89 0.95 -12.32
CA HIS A 144 -22.57 2.03 -11.58
C HIS A 144 -22.46 3.41 -12.26
N ASN A 145 -22.38 3.43 -13.59
CA ASN A 145 -22.17 4.63 -14.40
C ASN A 145 -20.94 5.47 -14.01
N THR A 146 -19.92 4.81 -13.47
CA THR A 146 -18.63 5.41 -13.16
C THR A 146 -17.61 5.14 -14.27
N GLU A 147 -16.55 5.93 -14.29
CA GLU A 147 -15.41 5.80 -15.18
C GLU A 147 -14.13 6.31 -14.49
N GLY A 148 -12.99 6.19 -15.17
CA GLY A 148 -11.67 6.46 -14.61
C GLY A 148 -10.85 5.17 -14.48
N LEU A 149 -9.60 5.29 -14.02
CA LEU A 149 -8.74 4.11 -13.82
C LEU A 149 -9.26 3.26 -12.65
N ASN A 150 -9.81 3.94 -11.64
CA ASN A 150 -10.29 3.41 -10.38
C ASN A 150 -11.79 3.64 -10.18
N CYS A 151 -12.54 4.07 -11.21
CA CYS A 151 -13.96 4.41 -11.09
C CYS A 151 -14.24 5.63 -10.19
N GLU A 152 -13.30 6.57 -10.17
CA GLU A 152 -13.27 7.74 -9.27
C GLU A 152 -14.17 8.91 -9.71
N ARG A 153 -14.91 8.77 -10.82
CA ARG A 153 -15.83 9.80 -11.30
C ARG A 153 -17.02 9.21 -12.03
N CYS A 154 -18.11 9.98 -12.12
CA CYS A 154 -19.25 9.61 -12.95
C CYS A 154 -18.92 9.77 -14.45
N LYS A 155 -19.55 8.93 -15.28
CA LYS A 155 -19.54 9.08 -16.73
C LYS A 155 -20.14 10.44 -17.14
N PRO A 156 -19.79 10.95 -18.33
CA PRO A 156 -20.48 12.09 -18.91
C PRO A 156 -22.00 11.91 -18.86
N PHE A 157 -22.70 13.01 -18.59
CA PHE A 157 -24.16 13.05 -18.51
C PHE A 157 -24.80 12.28 -17.32
N HIS A 158 -23.99 11.73 -16.40
CA HIS A 158 -24.47 11.04 -15.20
C HIS A 158 -24.14 11.82 -13.92
N ASN A 159 -24.40 13.13 -13.90
CA ASN A 159 -23.97 14.03 -12.81
C ASN A 159 -25.17 14.61 -12.03
N ASP A 160 -26.34 13.98 -12.11
CA ASP A 160 -27.55 14.40 -11.37
C ASP A 160 -27.42 14.20 -9.84
N SER A 161 -26.34 13.56 -9.40
CA SER A 161 -25.96 13.44 -7.99
C SER A 161 -24.44 13.38 -7.84
N PRO A 162 -23.89 13.84 -6.69
CA PRO A 162 -22.46 13.73 -6.42
C PRO A 162 -22.00 12.27 -6.41
N TRP A 163 -20.82 12.03 -7.00
CA TRP A 163 -20.14 10.74 -6.93
C TRP A 163 -19.82 10.36 -5.47
N ARG A 164 -20.01 9.08 -5.13
CA ARG A 164 -19.67 8.49 -3.83
C ARG A 164 -19.21 7.05 -4.02
N PRO A 165 -18.26 6.53 -3.22
CA PRO A 165 -17.91 5.11 -3.20
C PRO A 165 -19.14 4.23 -2.99
N ALA A 166 -19.17 3.02 -3.52
CA ALA A 166 -20.25 2.08 -3.25
C ALA A 166 -20.15 1.48 -1.83
N GLU A 167 -21.30 1.39 -1.17
CA GLU A 167 -21.50 0.75 0.13
C GLU A 167 -22.31 -0.55 -0.06
N VAL A 168 -22.39 -1.38 0.99
CA VAL A 168 -23.06 -2.70 0.93
C VAL A 168 -24.55 -2.54 0.62
N GLU A 169 -25.18 -1.53 1.21
CA GLU A 169 -26.63 -1.28 1.08
C GLU A 169 -26.93 -0.28 -0.04
N GLU A 170 -26.01 0.67 -0.29
CA GLU A 170 -26.17 1.73 -1.28
C GLU A 170 -25.06 1.69 -2.33
N PRO A 171 -25.34 1.27 -3.59
CA PRO A 171 -24.32 1.15 -4.62
C PRO A 171 -23.82 2.49 -5.17
N HIS A 172 -24.47 3.61 -4.76
CA HIS A 172 -24.19 4.98 -5.19
C HIS A 172 -23.95 5.10 -6.71
N THR A 173 -24.86 4.53 -7.49
CA THR A 173 -24.81 4.61 -8.94
C THR A 173 -25.02 6.04 -9.42
N CYS A 174 -24.15 6.50 -10.32
CA CYS A 174 -24.27 7.82 -10.91
C CYS A 174 -25.56 7.93 -11.75
N THR A 175 -26.33 8.98 -11.49
CA THR A 175 -27.66 9.19 -12.07
C THR A 175 -27.58 10.07 -13.32
N GLU A 176 -28.25 9.63 -14.39
CA GLU A 176 -28.35 10.36 -15.65
C GLU A 176 -29.08 11.70 -15.45
N CYS A 177 -28.56 12.76 -16.05
CA CYS A 177 -29.16 14.08 -16.00
C CYS A 177 -30.40 14.18 -16.88
N ASN A 178 -31.46 14.79 -16.36
CA ASN A 178 -32.64 15.11 -17.17
C ASN A 178 -32.57 16.54 -17.73
N CYS A 179 -32.08 16.68 -18.95
CA CYS A 179 -32.07 17.94 -19.68
C CYS A 179 -33.23 18.10 -20.69
N ASN A 180 -34.26 17.25 -20.61
CA ASN A 180 -35.40 17.23 -21.55
C ASN A 180 -35.00 17.15 -23.04
N GLY A 181 -33.86 16.50 -23.35
CA GLY A 181 -33.33 16.43 -24.72
C GLY A 181 -32.73 17.72 -25.27
N HIS A 182 -32.50 18.73 -24.42
CA HIS A 182 -31.93 20.03 -24.82
C HIS A 182 -30.43 20.17 -24.53
N SER A 183 -29.81 19.17 -23.91
CA SER A 183 -28.37 19.11 -23.65
C SER A 183 -27.91 17.67 -23.57
N ASP A 184 -26.66 17.42 -23.96
CA ASP A 184 -25.90 16.20 -23.78
C ASP A 184 -24.79 16.35 -22.70
N ARG A 185 -24.78 17.49 -21.99
CA ARG A 185 -23.80 17.82 -20.94
C ARG A 185 -24.47 18.37 -19.69
N CYS A 186 -24.02 17.89 -18.53
CA CYS A 186 -24.34 18.37 -17.19
C CYS A 186 -23.09 18.22 -16.30
N HIS A 187 -23.08 18.86 -15.12
CA HIS A 187 -21.96 18.83 -14.18
C HIS A 187 -22.46 18.96 -12.73
#